data_AF-A0A959RS63-F1
#
_entry.id   AF-A0A959RS63-F1
#
_cell.length_a   1.000
_cell.length_b   1.000
_cell.length_c   1.000
_cell.angle_alpha   90.00
_cell.angle_beta   90.00
_cell.angle_gamma   90.00
#
_symmetry.space_group_name_H-M   'P 1'
#
loop_
_entity.id
_entity.type
_entity.pdbx_description
1 polymer ?
#
loop_
_entity_poly.entity_id
_entity_poly.type
_entity_poly.pdbx_seq_one_letter_code
_entity_poly.pdbx_strand_id
1 'polypeptide(L)'
;MRTTKNEKRYIPKTVLSILNDLEYRRKDDLYCIIDVIYRSQIYFKNELQKKYRYVEIPRKRFQKLIGDNNNVNDAIKFLIEKEIILRNDWHEYGIKAKGYKIASELLSPQTPIEISDIRINARIKKDKLARRKIRVKNLEFAKSKYYKTFKIDAESALEAATQRTLLEIKNITGTLFNDDKLLDVIRCENDYELTRIMILSLDNGHELHHILHRLMNHQLSIHAINDGFLFFKRNNTNGRLDSNLTSMPAYLRKYIISDKKLYSLDIK
;
A
#
# COMPACT_ATOMS: atom_id res chain seq x y z
N MET A 1 1.69 31.77 -12.30
CA MET A 1 2.13 30.88 -11.19
C MET A 1 1.98 29.43 -11.63
N ARG A 2 3.04 28.59 -11.56
CA ARG A 2 2.87 27.13 -11.73
C ARG A 2 2.11 26.60 -10.51
N THR A 3 0.86 26.18 -10.69
CA THR A 3 0.08 25.49 -9.66
C THR A 3 0.87 24.26 -9.24
N THR A 4 1.40 24.29 -8.01
CA THR A 4 2.21 23.18 -7.52
C THR A 4 1.24 22.08 -7.11
N LYS A 5 1.00 21.10 -8.00
CA LYS A 5 0.04 20.01 -7.78
C LYS A 5 0.28 19.35 -6.42
N ASN A 6 -0.80 19.12 -5.67
CA ASN A 6 -0.70 18.47 -4.38
C ASN A 6 -0.31 16.99 -4.52
N GLU A 7 0.45 16.50 -3.55
CA GLU A 7 0.84 15.10 -3.52
C GLU A 7 -0.32 14.24 -3.03
N LYS A 8 -0.48 13.07 -3.65
CA LYS A 8 -1.51 12.10 -3.28
C LYS A 8 -0.98 11.10 -2.25
N ARG A 9 -1.86 10.72 -1.33
CA ARG A 9 -1.72 9.55 -0.45
C ARG A 9 -2.86 8.57 -0.73
N TYR A 10 -2.67 7.32 -0.36
CA TYR A 10 -3.66 6.28 -0.57
C TYR A 10 -4.04 5.70 0.77
N ILE A 11 -5.33 5.70 1.06
CA ILE A 11 -5.90 5.12 2.27
C ILE A 11 -7.12 4.27 1.91
N PRO A 12 -7.52 3.30 2.74
CA PRO A 12 -8.73 2.52 2.49
C PRO A 12 -9.99 3.41 2.48
N LYS A 13 -10.88 3.20 1.51
CA LYS A 13 -12.20 3.85 1.39
C LYS A 13 -12.99 3.87 2.71
N THR A 14 -13.07 2.74 3.42
CA THR A 14 -13.80 2.64 4.71
C THR A 14 -13.15 3.52 5.79
N VAL A 15 -11.81 3.51 5.87
CA VAL A 15 -11.07 4.39 6.78
C VAL A 15 -11.30 5.87 6.43
N LEU A 16 -11.32 6.22 5.14
CA LEU A 16 -11.62 7.60 4.73
C LEU A 16 -13.03 8.03 5.16
N SER A 17 -14.03 7.16 5.00
CA SER A 17 -15.40 7.43 5.47
C SER A 17 -15.42 7.75 6.97
N ILE A 18 -14.83 6.87 7.78
CA ILE A 18 -14.74 7.06 9.23
C ILE A 18 -14.00 8.36 9.58
N LEU A 19 -12.87 8.62 8.92
CA LEU A 19 -12.09 9.83 9.18
C LEU A 19 -12.80 11.12 8.75
N ASN A 20 -13.72 11.07 7.79
CA ASN A 20 -14.52 12.22 7.39
C ASN A 20 -15.48 12.63 8.51
N ASP A 21 -16.09 11.65 9.18
CA ASP A 21 -17.06 11.85 10.26
C ASP A 21 -16.41 12.20 11.60
N LEU A 22 -15.12 11.88 11.76
CA LEU A 22 -14.37 12.19 12.97
C LEU A 22 -13.78 13.61 12.94
N GLU A 23 -13.92 14.31 14.07
CA GLU A 23 -13.24 15.58 14.30
C GLU A 23 -11.77 15.36 14.67
N TYR A 24 -10.87 15.72 13.75
CA TYR A 24 -9.43 15.78 14.01
C TYR A 24 -8.81 16.92 13.19
N ARG A 25 -8.21 17.89 13.87
CA ARG A 25 -7.72 19.13 13.23
C ARG A 25 -6.70 18.90 12.12
N ARG A 26 -5.86 17.86 12.24
CA ARG A 26 -4.73 17.60 11.32
C ARG A 26 -4.93 16.31 10.54
N LYS A 27 -6.03 16.18 9.78
CA LYS A 27 -6.36 14.94 9.03
C LYS A 27 -5.21 14.44 8.14
N ASP A 28 -4.42 15.34 7.54
CA ASP A 28 -3.24 14.99 6.74
C ASP A 28 -2.16 14.19 7.50
N ASP A 29 -2.05 14.36 8.81
CA ASP A 29 -1.16 13.54 9.64
C ASP A 29 -1.66 12.08 9.68
N LEU A 30 -2.97 11.90 9.87
CA LEU A 30 -3.62 10.58 9.93
C LEU A 30 -3.44 9.84 8.59
N TYR A 31 -3.72 10.56 7.50
CA TYR A 31 -3.56 10.09 6.13
C TYR A 31 -2.13 9.62 5.83
N CYS A 32 -1.13 10.38 6.28
CA CYS A 32 0.26 10.01 6.11
C CYS A 32 0.65 8.77 6.91
N ILE A 33 0.13 8.60 8.13
CA ILE A 33 0.40 7.40 8.95
C ILE A 33 -0.16 6.15 8.29
N ILE A 34 -1.43 6.19 7.86
CA ILE A 34 -2.11 5.06 7.22
C ILE A 34 -1.39 4.66 5.92
N ASP A 35 -1.08 5.64 5.05
CA ASP A 35 -0.34 5.38 3.81
C ASP A 35 1.06 4.82 4.09
N VAL A 36 1.77 5.27 5.14
CA VAL A 36 3.07 4.71 5.52
C VAL A 36 2.95 3.25 5.98
N ILE A 37 1.90 2.90 6.74
CA ILE A 37 1.65 1.52 7.17
C ILE A 37 1.50 0.60 5.94
N TYR A 38 0.67 0.97 4.97
CA TYR A 38 0.52 0.15 3.76
C TYR A 38 1.73 0.18 2.85
N ARG A 39 2.37 1.34 2.63
CA ARG A 39 3.57 1.41 1.77
C ARG A 39 4.72 0.57 2.30
N SER A 40 4.76 0.33 3.61
CA SER A 40 5.74 -0.56 4.21
C SER A 40 5.55 -2.03 3.78
N GLN A 41 4.38 -2.39 3.27
CA GLN A 41 3.98 -3.76 2.91
C GLN A 41 4.21 -4.08 1.44
N ILE A 42 4.34 -3.07 0.57
CA ILE A 42 4.72 -3.24 -0.86
C ILE A 42 6.02 -4.05 -1.01
N TYR A 43 6.87 -4.01 0.01
CA TYR A 43 8.19 -4.64 0.02
C TYR A 43 8.17 -6.11 0.44
N PHE A 44 7.01 -6.65 0.81
CA PHE A 44 6.88 -8.03 1.25
C PHE A 44 7.03 -8.99 0.07
N LYS A 45 7.94 -9.96 0.20
CA LYS A 45 8.30 -10.87 -0.89
C LYS A 45 7.84 -12.29 -0.68
N ASN A 46 7.90 -12.78 0.56
CA ASN A 46 7.54 -14.16 0.89
C ASN A 46 6.11 -14.26 1.43
N GLU A 47 5.53 -15.46 1.36
CA GLU A 47 4.14 -15.70 1.78
C GLU A 47 3.91 -15.41 3.27
N LEU A 48 4.93 -15.64 4.12
CA LEU A 48 4.86 -15.32 5.55
C LEU A 48 4.72 -13.81 5.82
N GLN A 49 5.42 -12.99 5.05
CA GLN A 49 5.31 -11.53 5.09
C GLN A 49 3.99 -11.05 4.49
N LYS A 50 3.51 -11.72 3.43
CA LYS A 50 2.23 -11.39 2.80
C LYS A 50 1.02 -11.76 3.66
N LYS A 51 1.16 -12.61 4.68
CA LYS A 51 0.10 -12.80 5.67
C LYS A 51 -0.19 -11.48 6.36
N TYR A 52 -1.47 -11.17 6.51
CA TYR A 52 -1.91 -9.96 7.16
C TYR A 52 -1.50 -9.94 8.63
N ARG A 53 -0.47 -9.15 8.95
CA ARG A 53 0.19 -9.08 10.25
C ARG A 53 0.70 -7.66 10.52
N TYR A 54 1.19 -7.43 11.74
CA TYR A 54 1.85 -6.18 12.11
C TYR A 54 3.10 -5.94 11.27
N VAL A 55 3.33 -4.67 10.95
CA VAL A 55 4.52 -4.20 10.25
C VAL A 55 5.31 -3.29 11.16
N GLU A 56 6.59 -3.61 11.33
CA GLU A 56 7.50 -2.83 12.15
C GLU A 56 7.87 -1.53 11.43
N ILE A 57 7.54 -0.40 12.05
CA ILE A 57 7.78 0.92 11.46
C ILE A 57 8.44 1.83 12.51
N PRO A 58 9.71 2.21 12.31
CA PRO A 58 10.37 3.17 13.20
C PRO A 58 9.63 4.50 13.19
N ARG A 59 9.46 5.14 14.36
CA ARG A 59 8.79 6.44 14.49
C ARG A 59 9.38 7.51 13.56
N LYS A 60 10.70 7.48 13.33
CA LYS A 60 11.43 8.34 12.38
C LYS A 60 10.84 8.33 10.97
N ARG A 61 10.19 7.23 10.56
CA ARG A 61 9.55 7.11 9.24
C ARG A 61 8.30 7.99 9.12
N PHE A 62 7.49 8.07 10.17
CA PHE A 62 6.34 8.99 10.25
C PHE A 62 6.80 10.44 10.40
N GLN A 63 7.79 10.68 11.29
CA GLN A 63 8.38 12.01 11.50
C GLN A 63 8.96 12.62 10.21
N LYS A 64 9.49 11.79 9.30
CA LYS A 64 10.00 12.26 8.00
C LYS A 64 8.93 13.02 7.19
N LEU A 65 7.65 12.69 7.36
CA LEU A 65 6.53 13.31 6.65
C LEU A 65 5.84 14.40 7.49
N ILE A 66 5.50 14.07 8.74
CA ILE A 66 4.71 14.95 9.63
C ILE A 66 5.60 16.02 10.30
N GLY A 67 6.89 15.72 10.49
CA GLY A 67 7.91 16.62 11.02
C GLY A 67 7.93 16.69 12.55
N ASP A 68 6.80 17.05 13.15
CA ASP A 68 6.69 17.26 14.59
C ASP A 68 6.40 15.96 15.35
N ASN A 69 7.11 15.75 16.47
CA ASN A 69 7.00 14.51 17.25
C ASN A 69 5.68 14.39 18.01
N ASN A 70 5.17 15.51 18.54
CA ASN A 70 3.92 15.52 19.30
C ASN A 70 2.76 15.23 18.35
N ASN A 71 2.74 15.89 17.18
CA ASN A 71 1.74 15.61 16.14
C ASN A 71 1.74 14.13 15.71
N VAL A 72 2.90 13.50 15.55
CA VAL A 72 2.98 12.06 15.23
C VAL A 72 2.38 11.21 16.36
N ASN A 73 2.64 11.58 17.62
CA ASN A 73 2.16 10.82 18.77
C ASN A 73 0.66 10.93 18.94
N ASP A 74 0.16 12.15 18.85
CA ASP A 74 -1.26 12.46 18.99
C ASP A 74 -2.05 11.80 17.87
N ALA A 75 -1.54 11.86 16.63
CA ALA A 75 -2.15 11.20 15.48
C ALA A 75 -2.17 9.66 15.63
N ILE A 76 -1.06 9.04 16.06
CA ILE A 76 -1.02 7.58 16.30
C ILE A 76 -1.96 7.20 17.44
N LYS A 77 -1.97 7.97 18.53
CA LYS A 77 -2.82 7.72 19.70
C LYS A 77 -4.29 7.80 19.30
N PHE A 78 -4.67 8.86 18.59
CA PHE A 78 -6.03 9.04 18.06
C PHE A 78 -6.46 7.86 17.17
N LEU A 79 -5.61 7.42 16.24
CA LEU A 79 -5.93 6.29 15.36
C LEU A 79 -6.09 4.96 16.13
N ILE A 80 -5.39 4.78 17.25
CA ILE A 80 -5.54 3.60 18.12
C ILE A 80 -6.83 3.70 18.94
N GLU A 81 -7.12 4.87 19.51
CA GLU A 81 -8.33 5.12 20.30
C GLU A 81 -9.61 4.97 19.48
N LYS A 82 -9.53 5.23 18.17
CA LYS A 82 -10.63 5.02 17.22
C LYS A 82 -10.61 3.65 16.56
N GLU A 83 -9.75 2.75 17.03
CA GLU A 83 -9.60 1.37 16.54
C GLU A 83 -9.30 1.27 15.02
N ILE A 84 -8.84 2.36 14.40
CA ILE A 84 -8.48 2.38 12.98
C ILE A 84 -7.18 1.60 12.75
N ILE A 85 -6.23 1.75 13.68
CA ILE A 85 -4.97 1.02 13.66
C ILE A 85 -4.78 0.24 14.96
N LEU A 86 -4.21 -0.95 14.82
CA LEU A 86 -3.77 -1.77 15.92
C LEU A 86 -2.25 -1.66 16.04
N ARG A 87 -1.75 -1.54 17.28
CA ARG A 87 -0.32 -1.42 17.58
C ARG A 87 0.15 -2.62 18.41
N ASN A 88 1.28 -3.19 18.01
CA ASN A 88 2.06 -4.09 18.85
C ASN A 88 3.17 -3.30 19.53
N ASP A 89 3.09 -3.17 20.85
CA ASP A 89 4.03 -2.40 21.66
C ASP A 89 5.34 -3.13 21.97
N TRP A 90 5.46 -4.41 21.59
CA TRP A 90 6.72 -5.14 21.70
C TRP A 90 7.77 -4.52 20.77
N HIS A 91 8.77 -3.87 21.37
CA HIS A 91 9.85 -3.19 20.69
C HIS A 91 11.14 -3.27 21.51
N GLU A 92 12.27 -3.10 20.84
CA GLU A 92 13.60 -3.16 21.45
C GLU A 92 14.44 -2.03 20.88
N TYR A 93 15.00 -1.18 21.76
CA TYR A 93 15.70 0.01 21.31
C TYR A 93 16.89 -0.36 20.43
N GLY A 94 16.97 0.23 19.23
CA GLY A 94 18.02 -0.04 18.25
C GLY A 94 17.88 -1.36 17.49
N ILE A 95 17.00 -2.28 17.91
CA ILE A 95 16.87 -3.62 17.33
C ILE A 95 15.52 -3.80 16.64
N LYS A 96 14.42 -3.44 17.31
CA LYS A 96 13.06 -3.74 16.86
C LYS A 96 12.13 -2.54 17.01
N ALA A 97 11.44 -2.16 15.94
CA ALA A 97 10.46 -1.08 15.97
C ALA A 97 9.08 -1.60 16.38
N LYS A 98 8.22 -0.69 16.86
CA LYS A 98 6.81 -0.99 17.14
C LYS A 98 6.11 -1.46 15.86
N GLY A 99 5.23 -2.44 16.02
CA GLY A 99 4.43 -3.01 14.94
C GLY A 99 3.10 -2.27 14.77
N TYR A 100 2.67 -2.06 13.53
CA TYR A 100 1.39 -1.43 13.20
C TYR A 100 0.65 -2.24 12.13
N LYS A 101 -0.67 -2.32 12.25
CA LYS A 101 -1.57 -2.77 11.18
C LYS A 101 -2.83 -1.94 11.20
N ILE A 102 -3.48 -1.74 10.06
CA ILE A 102 -4.87 -1.26 10.03
C ILE A 102 -5.75 -2.37 10.61
N ALA A 103 -6.93 -2.05 11.13
CA ALA A 103 -7.86 -3.07 11.59
C ALA A 103 -8.48 -3.86 10.41
N SER A 104 -8.76 -5.13 10.64
CA SER A 104 -9.15 -6.10 9.60
C SER A 104 -10.42 -5.70 8.88
N GLU A 105 -11.43 -5.33 9.65
CA GLU A 105 -12.75 -4.86 9.26
C GLU A 105 -12.67 -3.62 8.37
N LEU A 106 -11.60 -2.84 8.47
CA LEU A 106 -11.37 -1.63 7.66
C LEU A 106 -10.55 -1.90 6.38
N LEU A 107 -10.27 -3.16 6.04
CA LEU A 107 -9.68 -3.51 4.75
C LEU A 107 -10.69 -3.22 3.63
N SER A 108 -10.33 -2.32 2.72
CA SER A 108 -11.14 -1.90 1.57
C SER A 108 -10.25 -1.39 0.43
N PRO A 109 -10.78 -1.15 -0.79
CA PRO A 109 -9.98 -0.56 -1.86
C PRO A 109 -9.33 0.76 -1.47
N GLN A 110 -8.16 1.02 -2.05
CA GLN A 110 -7.42 2.25 -1.82
C GLN A 110 -8.04 3.43 -2.58
N THR A 111 -8.26 4.55 -1.89
CA THR A 111 -8.75 5.80 -2.46
C THR A 111 -7.65 6.87 -2.39
N PRO A 112 -7.39 7.60 -3.50
CA PRO A 112 -6.44 8.70 -3.48
C PRO A 112 -7.00 9.90 -2.73
N ILE A 113 -6.17 10.52 -1.89
CA ILE A 113 -6.47 11.73 -1.15
C ILE A 113 -5.36 12.76 -1.37
N GLU A 114 -5.72 14.02 -1.56
CA GLU A 114 -4.77 15.11 -1.76
C GLU A 114 -4.34 15.71 -0.42
N ILE A 115 -3.03 15.86 -0.22
CA ILE A 115 -2.49 16.45 1.01
C ILE A 115 -2.52 17.97 0.91
N SER A 116 -3.31 18.58 1.79
CA SER A 116 -3.54 20.03 1.87
C SER A 116 -2.44 20.79 2.61
N ASP A 117 -1.83 20.19 3.64
CA ASP A 117 -0.76 20.78 4.44
C ASP A 117 0.49 20.97 3.58
N ILE A 118 0.82 22.24 3.34
CA ILE A 118 1.93 22.68 2.48
C ILE A 118 3.27 22.09 2.94
N ARG A 119 3.50 21.97 4.26
CA ARG A 119 4.76 21.48 4.83
C ARG A 119 4.88 19.97 4.64
N ILE A 120 3.81 19.22 4.89
CA ILE A 120 3.78 17.78 4.63
C ILE A 120 4.01 17.55 3.14
N ASN A 121 3.25 18.21 2.29
CA ASN A 121 3.34 18.10 0.83
C ASN A 121 4.77 18.35 0.31
N ALA A 122 5.44 19.40 0.80
CA ALA A 122 6.85 19.67 0.48
C ALA A 122 7.79 18.53 0.91
N ARG A 123 7.59 17.93 2.08
CA ARG A 123 8.38 16.78 2.54
C ARG A 123 8.12 15.52 1.71
N ILE A 124 6.88 15.29 1.29
CA ILE A 124 6.53 14.19 0.36
C ILE A 124 7.29 14.35 -0.96
N LYS A 125 7.24 15.55 -1.55
CA LYS A 125 8.00 15.89 -2.77
C LYS A 125 9.49 15.65 -2.59
N LYS A 126 10.05 16.11 -1.46
CA LYS A 126 11.47 15.89 -1.12
C LYS A 126 11.81 14.39 -1.02
N ASP A 127 10.96 13.57 -0.39
CA ASP A 127 11.17 12.12 -0.31
C ASP A 127 11.10 11.45 -1.69
N LYS A 128 10.09 11.80 -2.50
CA LYS A 128 9.97 11.31 -3.89
C LYS A 128 11.20 11.68 -4.72
N LEU A 129 11.67 12.92 -4.64
CA LEU A 129 12.85 13.38 -5.35
C LEU A 129 14.12 12.67 -4.88
N ALA A 130 14.30 12.48 -3.56
CA ALA A 130 15.45 11.77 -3.01
C ALA A 130 15.48 10.31 -3.50
N ARG A 131 14.34 9.62 -3.50
CA ARG A 131 14.23 8.25 -4.06
C ARG A 131 14.51 8.23 -5.56
N ARG A 132 14.04 9.23 -6.30
CA ARG A 132 14.36 9.38 -7.74
C ARG A 132 15.85 9.59 -7.97
N LYS A 133 16.55 10.36 -7.13
CA LYS A 133 18.01 10.55 -7.22
C LYS A 133 18.76 9.25 -6.91
N ILE A 134 18.36 8.51 -5.87
CA ILE A 134 18.91 7.17 -5.56
C ILE A 134 18.69 6.23 -6.74
N ARG A 135 17.49 6.24 -7.34
CA ARG A 135 17.20 5.51 -8.58
C ARG A 135 18.19 5.87 -9.69
N VAL A 136 18.40 7.16 -9.98
CA VAL A 136 19.33 7.58 -11.04
C VAL A 136 20.74 7.09 -10.74
N LYS A 137 21.24 7.24 -9.51
CA LYS A 137 22.58 6.76 -9.13
C LYS A 137 22.73 5.23 -9.26
N ASN A 138 21.73 4.47 -8.79
CA ASN A 138 21.72 3.02 -8.90
C ASN A 138 21.59 2.55 -10.36
N LEU A 139 20.90 3.33 -11.21
CA LEU A 139 20.73 3.06 -12.65
C LEU A 139 21.86 3.61 -13.52
N GLU A 140 22.66 4.59 -13.07
CA GLU A 140 23.87 5.03 -13.76
C GLU A 140 24.91 3.92 -13.86
N PHE A 141 24.88 2.97 -12.91
CA PHE A 141 25.62 1.70 -13.00
C PHE A 141 25.06 0.74 -14.07
N ALA A 142 23.83 0.97 -14.53
CA ALA A 142 23.14 0.20 -15.58
C ALA A 142 23.00 1.00 -16.89
N LYS A 143 23.99 1.86 -17.19
CA LYS A 143 24.14 2.64 -18.44
C LYS A 143 24.30 1.73 -19.67
N SER A 144 23.26 0.99 -20.03
CA SER A 144 22.93 0.72 -21.42
C SER A 144 21.42 0.52 -21.55
N LYS A 145 20.75 1.49 -22.15
CA LYS A 145 19.42 1.35 -22.78
C LYS A 145 18.17 1.17 -21.90
N TYR A 146 18.18 0.85 -20.61
CA TYR A 146 16.97 0.24 -20.01
C TYR A 146 15.71 1.08 -19.69
N TYR A 147 15.74 2.39 -19.42
CA TYR A 147 14.53 3.10 -18.93
C TYR A 147 14.41 4.53 -19.48
N LYS A 148 13.65 4.74 -20.56
CA LYS A 148 13.20 6.10 -20.95
C LYS A 148 11.70 6.32 -20.72
N THR A 149 10.85 5.28 -20.79
CA THR A 149 9.42 5.42 -20.45
C THR A 149 8.83 4.12 -19.92
N PHE A 150 8.67 4.03 -18.59
CA PHE A 150 7.91 2.96 -17.95
C PHE A 150 6.60 3.50 -17.45
N LYS A 151 5.50 2.90 -17.90
CA LYS A 151 4.15 3.18 -17.45
C LYS A 151 3.51 1.86 -17.05
N ILE A 152 2.46 1.93 -16.24
CA ILE A 152 1.58 0.78 -16.00
C ILE A 152 0.23 1.16 -16.58
N ASP A 153 -0.42 0.22 -17.26
CA ASP A 153 -1.86 0.31 -17.50
C ASP A 153 -2.57 0.09 -16.16
N ALA A 154 -2.71 1.18 -15.40
CA ALA A 154 -3.21 1.11 -14.04
C ALA A 154 -4.66 0.61 -13.98
N GLU A 155 -5.49 1.01 -14.93
CA GLU A 155 -6.90 0.63 -14.99
C GLU A 155 -7.05 -0.88 -15.21
N SER A 156 -6.43 -1.42 -16.26
CA SER A 156 -6.46 -2.86 -16.55
C SER A 156 -5.80 -3.69 -15.44
N ALA A 157 -4.73 -3.17 -14.81
CA ALA A 157 -4.06 -3.86 -13.71
C ALA A 157 -4.94 -3.91 -12.44
N LEU A 158 -5.66 -2.83 -12.12
CA LEU A 158 -6.58 -2.79 -10.98
C LEU A 158 -7.75 -3.74 -11.21
N GLU A 159 -8.33 -3.75 -12.41
CA GLU A 159 -9.42 -4.65 -12.74
C GLU A 159 -8.97 -6.12 -12.65
N ALA A 160 -7.80 -6.45 -13.18
CA ALA A 160 -7.24 -7.79 -13.06
C ALA A 160 -6.98 -8.22 -11.60
N ALA A 161 -6.58 -7.29 -10.74
CA ALA A 161 -6.43 -7.56 -9.31
C ALA A 161 -7.80 -7.84 -8.64
N THR A 162 -8.83 -7.07 -9.00
CA THR A 162 -10.21 -7.27 -8.54
C THR A 162 -10.74 -8.63 -8.98
N GLN A 163 -10.63 -8.98 -10.26
CA GLN A 163 -11.09 -10.27 -10.80
C GLN A 163 -10.36 -11.47 -10.17
N ARG A 164 -9.05 -11.33 -9.93
CA ARG A 164 -8.29 -12.36 -9.20
C ARG A 164 -8.81 -12.54 -7.77
N THR A 165 -9.13 -11.43 -7.09
CA THR A 165 -9.67 -11.43 -5.72
C THR A 165 -11.06 -12.07 -5.69
N LEU A 166 -11.91 -11.77 -6.67
CA LEU A 166 -13.23 -12.39 -6.82
C LEU A 166 -13.12 -13.92 -6.91
N LEU A 167 -12.20 -14.43 -7.73
CA LEU A 167 -11.96 -15.88 -7.83
C LEU A 167 -11.48 -16.49 -6.50
N GLU A 168 -10.60 -15.78 -5.77
CA GLU A 168 -10.11 -16.25 -4.47
C GLU A 168 -11.25 -16.28 -3.42
N ILE A 169 -12.15 -15.30 -3.41
CA ILE A 169 -13.32 -15.30 -2.52
C ILE A 169 -14.31 -16.41 -2.92
N LYS A 170 -14.55 -16.63 -4.22
CA LYS A 170 -15.37 -17.75 -4.67
C LYS A 170 -14.87 -19.10 -4.20
N ASN A 171 -13.55 -19.29 -4.13
CA ASN A 171 -12.97 -20.54 -3.64
C ASN A 171 -13.28 -20.79 -2.16
N ILE A 172 -13.50 -19.75 -1.35
CA ILE A 172 -13.90 -19.91 0.06
C ILE A 172 -15.42 -19.97 0.25
N THR A 173 -16.21 -19.33 -0.63
CA THR A 173 -17.68 -19.28 -0.50
C THR A 173 -18.41 -20.33 -1.32
N GLY A 174 -17.75 -20.99 -2.27
CA GLY A 174 -18.42 -21.82 -3.26
C GLY A 174 -19.46 -21.01 -4.06
N THR A 175 -20.67 -21.56 -4.18
CA THR A 175 -21.80 -20.96 -4.91
C THR A 175 -22.76 -20.14 -4.03
N LEU A 176 -22.41 -19.90 -2.75
CA LEU A 176 -23.29 -19.22 -1.79
C LEU A 176 -23.65 -17.78 -2.18
N PHE A 177 -22.76 -17.10 -2.91
CA PHE A 177 -22.95 -15.73 -3.34
C PHE A 177 -22.67 -15.63 -4.84
N ASN A 178 -23.44 -14.78 -5.53
CA ASN A 178 -23.17 -14.44 -6.93
C ASN A 178 -22.01 -13.43 -7.03
N ASP A 179 -21.51 -13.25 -8.24
CA ASP A 179 -20.37 -12.38 -8.53
C ASP A 179 -20.59 -10.94 -8.06
N ASP A 180 -21.79 -10.41 -8.26
CA ASP A 180 -22.13 -9.04 -7.89
C ASP A 180 -22.03 -8.82 -6.38
N LYS A 181 -22.57 -9.75 -5.57
CA LYS A 181 -22.45 -9.68 -4.10
C LYS A 181 -21.02 -9.81 -3.61
N LEU A 182 -20.20 -10.61 -4.29
CA LEU A 182 -18.78 -10.71 -3.95
C LEU A 182 -17.99 -9.47 -4.39
N LEU A 183 -18.37 -8.84 -5.51
CA LEU A 183 -17.82 -7.56 -5.94
C LEU A 183 -18.18 -6.44 -4.98
N ASP A 184 -19.39 -6.42 -4.43
CA ASP A 184 -19.80 -5.49 -3.36
C ASP A 184 -18.86 -5.62 -2.14
N VAL A 185 -18.53 -6.85 -1.72
CA VAL A 185 -17.54 -7.13 -0.65
C VAL A 185 -16.17 -6.58 -0.99
N ILE A 186 -15.68 -6.80 -2.22
CA ILE A 186 -14.37 -6.33 -2.66
C ILE A 186 -14.31 -4.80 -2.74
N ARG A 187 -15.40 -4.16 -3.19
CA ARG A 187 -15.47 -2.72 -3.43
C ARG A 187 -15.91 -1.92 -2.21
N CYS A 188 -16.41 -2.60 -1.19
CA CYS A 188 -17.09 -2.03 -0.03
C CYS A 188 -18.21 -1.09 -0.47
N GLU A 189 -19.17 -1.67 -1.18
CA GLU A 189 -20.35 -1.01 -1.75
C GLU A 189 -21.61 -1.77 -1.33
N ASN A 190 -22.75 -1.08 -1.27
CA ASN A 190 -24.04 -1.68 -0.88
C ASN A 190 -23.94 -2.40 0.48
N ASP A 191 -24.71 -3.48 0.69
CA ASP A 191 -24.75 -4.27 1.92
C ASP A 191 -23.54 -5.22 2.11
N TYR A 192 -22.33 -4.70 1.82
CA TYR A 192 -21.11 -5.50 1.88
C TYR A 192 -20.80 -6.00 3.30
N GLU A 193 -21.18 -5.25 4.34
CA GLU A 193 -20.88 -5.58 5.74
C GLU A 193 -21.57 -6.87 6.17
N LEU A 194 -22.86 -7.00 5.89
CA LEU A 194 -23.63 -8.23 6.16
C LEU A 194 -23.05 -9.41 5.40
N THR A 195 -22.78 -9.22 4.11
CA THR A 195 -22.19 -10.27 3.26
C THR A 195 -20.82 -10.70 3.80
N ARG A 196 -20.00 -9.75 4.23
CA ARG A 196 -18.69 -10.01 4.81
C ARG A 196 -18.77 -10.79 6.12
N ILE A 197 -19.71 -10.45 7.01
CA ILE A 197 -19.97 -11.21 8.25
C ILE A 197 -20.36 -12.65 7.94
N MET A 198 -21.24 -12.84 6.95
CA MET A 198 -21.65 -14.17 6.52
C MET A 198 -20.47 -15.00 5.99
N ILE A 199 -19.61 -14.40 5.15
CA ILE A 199 -18.41 -15.08 4.65
C ILE A 199 -17.45 -15.43 5.80
N LEU A 200 -17.23 -14.49 6.73
CA LEU A 200 -16.34 -14.72 7.89
C LEU A 200 -16.84 -15.83 8.82
N SER A 201 -18.13 -16.13 8.80
CA SER A 201 -18.76 -17.19 9.60
C SER A 201 -18.60 -18.59 8.99
N LEU A 202 -18.07 -18.71 7.77
CA LEU A 202 -17.74 -19.99 7.14
C LEU A 202 -16.45 -20.58 7.73
N ASP A 203 -16.26 -21.89 7.64
CA ASP A 203 -15.07 -22.59 8.18
C ASP A 203 -13.75 -22.00 7.66
N ASN A 204 -13.69 -21.64 6.37
CA ASN A 204 -12.54 -20.99 5.74
C ASN A 204 -12.68 -19.46 5.61
N GLY A 205 -13.70 -18.88 6.27
CA GLY A 205 -14.02 -17.46 6.20
C GLY A 205 -12.89 -16.55 6.65
N HIS A 206 -12.06 -17.01 7.58
CA HIS A 206 -10.90 -16.28 8.11
C HIS A 206 -9.88 -15.87 7.04
N GLU A 207 -9.81 -16.59 5.91
CA GLU A 207 -8.93 -16.25 4.77
C GLU A 207 -9.37 -14.97 4.04
N LEU A 208 -10.62 -14.53 4.20
CA LEU A 208 -11.13 -13.32 3.55
C LEU A 208 -10.25 -12.09 3.85
N HIS A 209 -9.81 -11.93 5.10
CA HIS A 209 -8.93 -10.82 5.47
C HIS A 209 -7.57 -10.89 4.79
N HIS A 210 -7.03 -12.10 4.58
CA HIS A 210 -5.78 -12.29 3.83
C HIS A 210 -5.96 -11.97 2.35
N ILE A 211 -7.08 -12.37 1.76
CA ILE A 211 -7.42 -12.10 0.36
C ILE A 211 -7.57 -10.59 0.12
N LEU A 212 -8.38 -9.90 0.94
CA LEU A 212 -8.58 -8.44 0.83
C LEU A 212 -7.28 -7.66 1.07
N HIS A 213 -6.47 -8.11 2.04
CA HIS A 213 -5.16 -7.52 2.30
C HIS A 213 -4.20 -7.65 1.11
N ARG A 214 -4.15 -8.82 0.44
CA ARG A 214 -3.37 -9.01 -0.79
C ARG A 214 -3.82 -8.06 -1.89
N LEU A 215 -5.13 -7.92 -2.10
CA LEU A 215 -5.67 -6.97 -3.07
C LEU A 215 -5.16 -5.55 -2.79
N MET A 216 -5.23 -5.09 -1.54
CA MET A 216 -4.77 -3.73 -1.18
C MET A 216 -3.28 -3.53 -1.44
N ASN A 217 -2.44 -4.54 -1.16
CA ASN A 217 -1.01 -4.47 -1.49
C ASN A 217 -0.76 -4.39 -3.00
N HIS A 218 -1.56 -5.11 -3.80
CA HIS A 218 -1.50 -5.05 -5.26
C HIS A 218 -1.91 -3.67 -5.77
N GLN A 219 -3.05 -3.14 -5.31
CA GLN A 219 -3.53 -1.80 -5.68
C GLN A 219 -2.50 -0.73 -5.34
N LEU A 220 -1.94 -0.76 -4.13
CA LEU A 220 -0.94 0.21 -3.72
C LEU A 220 0.36 0.10 -4.54
N SER A 221 0.76 -1.11 -4.93
CA SER A 221 1.89 -1.32 -5.83
C SER A 221 1.64 -0.70 -7.21
N ILE A 222 0.45 -0.92 -7.77
CA ILE A 222 0.00 -0.33 -9.04
C ILE A 222 0.01 1.20 -8.96
N HIS A 223 -0.61 1.77 -7.92
CA HIS A 223 -0.64 3.21 -7.70
C HIS A 223 0.75 3.81 -7.52
N ALA A 224 1.63 3.15 -6.75
CA ALA A 224 3.00 3.60 -6.58
C ALA A 224 3.75 3.68 -7.93
N ILE A 225 3.60 2.67 -8.80
CA ILE A 225 4.22 2.68 -10.13
C ILE A 225 3.61 3.77 -11.01
N ASN A 226 2.28 3.91 -11.00
CA ASN A 226 1.55 4.93 -11.76
C ASN A 226 1.97 6.35 -11.37
N ASP A 227 2.21 6.59 -10.08
CA ASP A 227 2.72 7.86 -9.54
C ASP A 227 4.23 8.10 -9.80
N GLY A 228 4.90 7.16 -10.50
CA GLY A 228 6.33 7.22 -10.77
C GLY A 228 7.22 6.92 -9.55
N PHE A 229 6.63 6.38 -8.47
CA PHE A 229 7.35 5.94 -7.29
C PHE A 229 7.96 4.55 -7.54
N LEU A 230 9.22 4.53 -7.96
CA LEU A 230 10.00 3.31 -8.14
C LEU A 230 11.11 3.26 -7.08
N PHE A 231 11.35 2.07 -6.52
CA PHE A 231 12.51 1.84 -5.68
C PHE A 231 13.43 0.81 -6.31
N PHE A 232 14.72 0.91 -5.98
CA PHE A 232 15.74 -0.03 -6.39
C PHE A 232 16.60 -0.33 -5.15
N LYS A 233 16.62 -1.59 -4.72
CA LYS A 233 17.41 -2.07 -3.58
C LYS A 233 18.21 -3.28 -4.04
N ARG A 234 19.52 -3.30 -3.81
CA ARG A 234 20.29 -4.54 -3.99
C ARG A 234 19.94 -5.51 -2.87
N ASN A 235 19.67 -6.75 -3.24
CA ASN A 235 19.51 -7.84 -2.32
C ASN A 235 20.89 -8.21 -1.76
N ASN A 236 21.05 -8.08 -0.45
CA ASN A 236 22.32 -8.39 0.22
C ASN A 236 22.69 -9.88 0.11
N THR A 237 21.72 -10.76 -0.15
CA THR A 237 21.94 -12.22 -0.20
C THR A 237 22.45 -12.69 -1.56
N ASN A 238 21.98 -12.12 -2.67
CA ASN A 238 22.30 -12.62 -4.02
C ASN A 238 22.68 -11.53 -5.02
N GLY A 239 22.91 -10.28 -4.57
CA GLY A 239 23.31 -9.15 -5.41
C GLY A 239 22.21 -8.60 -6.33
N ARG A 240 21.08 -9.30 -6.47
CA ARG A 240 20.00 -8.93 -7.42
C ARG A 240 19.39 -7.59 -7.08
N LEU A 241 19.00 -6.84 -8.12
CA LEU A 241 18.33 -5.55 -7.95
C LEU A 241 16.82 -5.75 -7.80
N ASP A 242 16.33 -5.55 -6.60
CA ASP A 242 14.90 -5.55 -6.30
C ASP A 242 14.28 -4.20 -6.60
N SER A 243 13.12 -4.23 -7.23
CA SER A 243 12.22 -3.09 -7.38
C SER A 243 10.79 -3.46 -7.02
N ASN A 244 9.92 -2.45 -6.91
CA ASN A 244 8.47 -2.70 -6.82
C ASN A 244 7.92 -3.40 -8.07
N LEU A 245 8.62 -3.37 -9.21
CA LEU A 245 8.23 -4.13 -10.40
C LEU A 245 8.50 -5.63 -10.22
N THR A 246 9.62 -5.97 -9.59
CA THR A 246 9.98 -7.37 -9.32
C THR A 246 9.18 -7.97 -8.17
N SER A 247 8.66 -7.14 -7.25
CA SER A 247 7.77 -7.60 -6.18
C SER A 247 6.30 -7.72 -6.62
N MET A 248 5.93 -7.20 -7.79
CA MET A 248 4.59 -7.43 -8.33
C MET A 248 4.37 -8.90 -8.72
N PRO A 249 3.17 -9.45 -8.43
CA PRO A 249 2.76 -10.76 -8.92
C PRO A 249 2.90 -10.89 -10.44
N ALA A 250 3.27 -12.08 -10.91
CA ALA A 250 3.49 -12.35 -12.33
C ALA A 250 2.28 -11.96 -13.21
N TYR A 251 1.06 -12.23 -12.74
CA TYR A 251 -0.16 -11.92 -13.47
C TYR A 251 -0.41 -10.41 -13.66
N LEU A 252 0.18 -9.56 -12.81
CA LEU A 252 0.08 -8.10 -12.93
C LEU A 252 1.26 -7.49 -13.73
N ARG A 253 2.39 -8.18 -13.82
CA ARG A 253 3.56 -7.68 -14.55
C ARG A 253 3.30 -7.49 -16.05
N LYS A 254 2.33 -8.20 -16.63
CA LYS A 254 1.92 -8.04 -18.03
C LYS A 254 1.32 -6.66 -18.36
N TYR A 255 0.86 -5.91 -17.35
CA TYR A 255 0.34 -4.55 -17.51
C TYR A 255 1.43 -3.47 -17.46
N ILE A 256 2.69 -3.86 -17.28
CA ILE A 256 3.81 -2.92 -17.34
C ILE A 256 4.11 -2.63 -18.81
N ILE A 257 3.93 -1.37 -19.20
CA ILE A 257 4.24 -0.85 -20.53
C ILE A 257 5.66 -0.30 -20.51
N SER A 258 6.50 -0.82 -21.39
CA SER A 258 7.86 -0.35 -21.61
C SER A 258 8.14 -0.19 -23.09
N ASP A 259 8.94 0.82 -23.43
CA ASP A 259 9.51 0.99 -24.76
C ASP A 259 10.51 -0.13 -25.13
N LYS A 260 10.88 -0.99 -24.16
CA LYS A 260 11.85 -2.07 -24.35
C LYS A 260 11.39 -3.35 -23.68
N LYS A 261 11.78 -4.49 -24.25
CA LYS A 261 11.53 -5.81 -23.66
C LYS A 261 12.18 -5.86 -22.27
N LEU A 262 11.36 -6.08 -21.25
CA LEU A 262 11.79 -6.25 -19.87
C LEU A 262 12.52 -7.59 -19.72
N TYR A 263 13.85 -7.57 -19.66
CA TYR A 263 14.65 -8.74 -19.31
C TYR A 263 14.84 -8.82 -17.79
N SER A 264 14.80 -10.03 -17.22
CA SER A 264 15.29 -10.26 -15.87
C SER A 264 16.80 -10.08 -15.88
N LEU A 265 17.29 -8.98 -15.28
CA LEU A 265 18.72 -8.78 -15.09
C LEU A 265 19.14 -9.49 -13.81
N ASP A 266 19.88 -10.59 -13.94
CA ASP A 266 20.78 -11.02 -12.89
C ASP A 266 22.01 -10.11 -12.94
N ILE A 267 22.11 -9.25 -11.93
CA ILE A 267 23.25 -8.35 -11.78
C ILE A 267 24.30 -9.12 -10.99
N LYS A 268 25.42 -9.46 -11.64
CA LYS A 268 26.64 -9.94 -10.98
C LYS A 268 27.26 -8.82 -10.14
#